data_AF-A0A1B3PM69-F1
#
_entry.id   AF-A0A1B3PM69-F1
#
_cell.length_a   1.000
_cell.length_b   1.000
_cell.length_c   1.000
_cell.angle_alpha   90.00
_cell.angle_beta   90.00
_cell.angle_gamma   90.00
#
_symmetry.space_group_name_H-M   'P 1'
#
loop_
_entity.id
_entity.type
_entity.pdbx_description
1 polymer ?
#
loop_
_entity_poly.entity_id
_entity_poly.type
_entity_poly.pdbx_seq_one_letter_code
_entity_poly.pdbx_strand_id
1 'polypeptide(L)' 'MQNGYIESFNGKFRDEHLNECWFQTLHQARMAVAVWRTDYNEVRPHSSLGRMPPARFAQLHRQRAGDAAQHPSTQKQID' A
#
# COMPACT_ATOMS: atom_id res chain seq x y z
N MET A 1 -14.24 3.87 2.61
CA MET A 1 -13.38 3.72 1.40
C MET A 1 -12.23 2.71 1.60
N GLN A 2 -12.28 1.82 2.60
CA GLN A 2 -11.18 0.89 2.90
C GLN A 2 -11.18 -0.36 2.00
N ASN A 3 -12.34 -0.78 1.50
CA ASN A 3 -12.49 -1.98 0.67
C ASN A 3 -11.90 -1.83 -0.74
N GLY A 4 -12.03 -0.66 -1.38
CA GLY A 4 -11.59 -0.47 -2.77
C GLY A 4 -10.09 -0.65 -3.01
N TYR A 5 -9.25 -0.38 -1.99
CA TYR A 5 -7.81 -0.65 -2.05
C TYR A 5 -7.53 -2.16 -2.00
N ILE A 6 -8.19 -2.87 -1.08
CA ILE A 6 -8.06 -4.33 -0.92
C ILE A 6 -8.59 -5.05 -2.16
N GLU A 7 -9.69 -4.57 -2.74
CA GLU A 7 -10.27 -5.10 -3.97
C GLU A 7 -9.33 -4.89 -5.17
N SER A 8 -8.76 -3.69 -5.31
CA SER A 8 -7.79 -3.41 -6.39
C SER A 8 -6.53 -4.26 -6.27
N PHE A 9 -6.03 -4.47 -5.05
CA PHE A 9 -4.90 -5.35 -4.78
C PHE A 9 -5.23 -6.81 -5.14
N ASN A 10 -6.36 -7.33 -4.65
CA ASN A 10 -6.75 -8.72 -4.88
C ASN A 10 -7.07 -9.02 -6.35
N GLY A 11 -7.66 -8.06 -7.07
CA GLY A 11 -7.88 -8.17 -8.52
C GLY A 11 -6.55 -8.22 -9.27
N LYS A 12 -5.67 -7.24 -9.04
CA LYS A 12 -4.33 -7.18 -9.63
C LYS A 12 -3.51 -8.44 -9.37
N PHE A 13 -3.57 -8.95 -8.15
CA PHE A 13 -2.83 -10.15 -7.76
C PHE A 13 -3.33 -11.41 -8.48
N ARG A 14 -4.64 -11.52 -8.70
CA ARG A 14 -5.21 -12.63 -9.46
C ARG A 14 -4.83 -12.57 -10.93
N ASP A 15 -5.01 -11.41 -11.56
CA ASP A 15 -4.76 -11.25 -12.99
C ASP A 15 -3.28 -11.31 -13.37
N GLU A 16 -2.39 -10.69 -12.60
CA GLU A 16 -0.96 -10.54 -12.97
C GLU A 16 -0.03 -11.58 -12.32
N HIS A 17 -0.56 -12.49 -11.50
CA HIS A 17 0.30 -13.44 -10.78
C HIS A 17 -0.32 -14.82 -10.63
N LEU A 18 -1.51 -14.94 -10.05
CA LEU A 18 -2.09 -16.26 -9.80
C LEU A 18 -2.61 -16.94 -11.08
N ASN A 19 -3.14 -16.19 -12.03
CA ASN A 19 -3.64 -16.76 -13.29
C ASN A 19 -2.51 -17.09 -14.28
N GLU A 20 -1.34 -16.48 -14.13
CA GLU A 20 -0.21 -16.65 -15.05
C GLU A 20 0.83 -17.68 -14.54
N CYS A 21 0.80 -18.03 -13.25
CA CYS A 21 1.78 -18.91 -12.63
C CYS A 21 1.18 -20.28 -12.26
N TRP A 22 1.74 -21.36 -12.81
CA TRP A 22 1.48 -22.72 -12.32
C TRP A 22 2.43 -23.06 -11.17
N PHE A 23 1.90 -23.45 -10.01
CA PHE A 23 2.70 -23.84 -8.85
C PHE A 23 2.64 -25.35 -8.63
N GLN A 24 3.81 -26.00 -8.51
CA GLN A 24 3.88 -27.43 -8.24
C GLN A 24 3.77 -27.73 -6.74
N THR A 25 4.10 -26.76 -5.88
CA THR A 25 4.04 -26.90 -4.42
C THR A 25 3.52 -25.63 -3.76
N LEU A 26 2.94 -25.79 -2.56
CA LEU A 26 2.51 -24.65 -1.74
C LEU A 26 3.68 -23.74 -1.35
N HIS A 27 4.89 -24.30 -1.17
CA HIS A 27 6.08 -23.51 -0.87
C HIS A 27 6.43 -22.54 -2.00
N GLN A 28 6.44 -23.03 -3.25
CA GLN A 28 6.66 -22.18 -4.43
C GLN A 28 5.61 -21.08 -4.53
N ALA A 29 4.33 -21.42 -4.34
CA ALA A 29 3.25 -20.43 -4.35
C ALA A 29 3.49 -19.33 -3.31
N ARG A 30 3.80 -19.70 -2.05
CA ARG A 30 4.07 -18.73 -0.98
C ARG A 30 5.25 -17.82 -1.28
N MET A 31 6.32 -18.36 -1.87
CA MET A 31 7.50 -17.59 -2.27
C MET A 31 7.15 -16.58 -3.37
N ALA A 32 6.42 -17.02 -4.40
CA ALA A 32 5.99 -16.17 -5.50
C ALA A 32 5.09 -15.02 -5.01
N VAL A 33 4.09 -15.34 -4.17
CA VAL A 33 3.23 -14.34 -3.51
C VAL A 33 4.05 -13.33 -2.72
N ALA A 34 5.05 -13.78 -1.96
CA ALA A 34 5.88 -12.91 -1.14
C ALA A 34 6.68 -11.93 -2.01
N VAL A 35 7.29 -12.42 -3.09
CA VAL A 35 8.04 -11.58 -4.05
C VAL A 35 7.12 -10.56 -4.72
N TRP A 36 5.98 -11.00 -5.24
CA TRP A 36 5.02 -10.11 -5.90
C TRP A 36 4.48 -9.04 -4.94
N ARG A 37 4.18 -9.42 -3.69
CA ARG A 37 3.71 -8.48 -2.67
C ARG A 37 4.74 -7.41 -2.35
N THR A 38 6.02 -7.77 -2.28
CA THR A 38 7.11 -6.80 -2.07
C THR A 38 7.23 -5.85 -3.26
N ASP A 39 7.23 -6.37 -4.49
CA ASP A 39 7.27 -5.55 -5.71
C ASP A 39 6.10 -4.56 -5.80
N TYR A 40 4.88 -5.03 -5.54
CA TYR A 40 3.68 -4.19 -5.55
C TYR A 40 3.73 -3.05 -4.52
N ASN A 41 4.19 -3.35 -3.30
CA ASN A 41 4.17 -2.41 -2.18
C ASN A 41 5.36 -1.45 -2.17
N GLU A 42 6.53 -1.86 -2.66
CA GLU A 42 7.77 -1.09 -2.51
C GLU A 42 8.24 -0.45 -3.81
N VAL A 43 7.95 -1.07 -4.96
CA VAL A 43 8.53 -0.67 -6.25
C VAL A 43 7.49 -0.03 -7.17
N ARG A 44 6.30 -0.62 -7.28
CA ARG A 44 5.33 -0.22 -8.32
C ARG A 44 4.66 1.13 -8.03
N PRO A 45 4.72 2.11 -8.95
CA PRO A 45 3.99 3.37 -8.82
C PRO A 45 2.51 3.22 -9.17
N HIS A 46 1.60 3.68 -8.30
CA HIS A 46 0.14 3.61 -8.52
C HIS A 46 -0.44 4.97 -8.86
N SER A 47 -1.23 5.07 -9.94
CA SER A 47 -1.84 6.35 -10.38
C SER A 47 -2.76 6.96 -9.32
N SER A 48 -3.52 6.14 -8.60
CA SER A 48 -4.38 6.57 -7.49
C SER A 48 -3.60 7.15 -6.30
N LEU A 49 -2.32 6.81 -6.18
CA LEU A 49 -1.42 7.33 -5.15
C LEU A 49 -0.49 8.42 -5.70
N GLY A 50 -0.83 9.06 -6.83
CA GLY A 50 0.03 10.09 -7.43
C GLY A 50 1.35 9.53 -7.99
N ARG A 51 1.29 8.31 -8.56
CA ARG A 51 2.44 7.59 -9.15
C ARG A 51 3.53 7.25 -8.15
N MET A 52 3.16 6.98 -6.90
CA MET A 52 4.09 6.51 -5.86
C MET A 52 3.78 5.08 -5.42
N PRO A 53 4.77 4.34 -4.88
CA PRO A 53 4.54 3.04 -4.26
C PRO A 53 3.72 3.15 -2.97
N PRO A 54 2.93 2.12 -2.62
CA PRO A 54 2.09 2.13 -1.42
C PRO A 54 2.88 2.33 -0.13
N ALA A 55 4.08 1.75 -0.02
CA ALA A 55 4.94 1.92 1.15
C ALA A 55 5.34 3.40 1.36
N ARG A 56 5.65 4.11 0.27
CA ARG A 56 6.00 5.53 0.32
C ARG A 56 4.78 6.38 0.67
N PHE A 57 3.62 6.05 0.12
CA PHE A 57 2.36 6.72 0.47
C PHE A 57 2.05 6.58 1.96
N ALA A 58 2.16 5.36 2.49
CA ALA A 58 1.95 5.06 3.90
C ALA A 58 2.96 5.80 4.80
N GLN A 59 4.22 5.92 4.38
CA GLN A 59 5.22 6.70 5.10
C GLN A 59 4.86 8.18 5.20
N LEU A 60 4.49 8.83 4.09
CA LEU A 60 4.07 10.23 4.09
C LEU A 60 2.81 10.44 4.93
N HIS A 61 1.85 9.52 4.87
CA HIS A 61 0.65 9.58 5.68
C HIS A 61 0.95 9.47 7.19
N ARG A 62 1.87 8.58 7.59
CA ARG A 62 2.30 8.47 8.98
C ARG A 62 3.03 9.71 9.47
N GLN A 63 3.89 10.30 8.63
CA GLN A 63 4.60 11.56 8.95
C GLN A 63 3.61 12.69 9.18
N ARG A 64 2.67 12.92 8.25
CA ARG A 64 1.62 13.95 8.41
C ARG A 64 0.75 13.74 9.64
N ALA A 65 0.41 12.50 9.97
CA ALA A 65 -0.33 12.18 11.20
C ALA A 65 0.49 12.48 12.46
N GLY A 66 1.80 12.23 12.43
CA GLY A 66 2.73 12.60 13.50
C GLY A 66 2.89 14.11 13.64
N ASP A 67 3.08 14.83 12.54
CA ASP A 67 3.22 16.30 12.52
C ASP A 67 1.94 16.98 13.03
N ALA A 68 0.76 16.48 12.63
CA ALA A 68 -0.53 16.97 13.12
C ALA A 68 -0.73 16.69 14.63
N ALA A 69 -0.15 15.61 15.17
CA ALA A 69 -0.19 15.33 16.59
C ALA A 69 0.81 16.19 17.40
N GLN A 70 1.88 16.70 16.77
CA GLN A 70 2.90 17.55 17.41
C GLN A 70 2.54 19.04 17.41
N HIS A 71 1.69 19.50 16.49
CA HIS A 71 1.15 20.86 16.47
C HIS A 71 -0.35 20.88 16.82
N PRO A 72 -0.75 20.72 18.10
CA PRO A 72 -2.09 21.09 18.50
C PRO A 72 -2.20 22.61 18.37
N SER A 73 -3.01 23.08 17.42
CA SER A 73 -3.32 24.49 17.22
C SER A 73 -3.73 25.13 18.55
N THR A 74 -2.78 25.79 19.22
CA THR A 74 -3.08 26.64 20.38
C THR A 74 -3.57 27.96 19.83
N GLN A 75 -4.82 27.99 19.40
CA GLN A 75 -5.56 29.24 19.27
C GLN A 75 -6.33 29.44 20.57
N LYS A 76 -5.61 29.91 21.60
CA LYS A 76 -6.19 30.69 22.68
C LYS A 76 -5.69 32.13 22.48
N GLN A 77 -6.55 32.96 21.88
CA GLN A 77 -6.57 34.40 22.10
C GLN A 77 -8.06 34.73 22.32
N ILE A 78 -8.54 35.08 23.52
CA ILE A 78 -8.54 36.44 24.11
C ILE A 78 -8.79 37.48 23.00
N ASP A 79 -9.96 38.12 22.87
CA ASP A 79 -10.84 38.76 23.84
C ASP A 79 -12.35 38.47 23.60
#